data_AF-A0A535FSQ1-F1
#
_entry.id   AF-A0A535FSQ1-F1
#
_cell.length_a   1.000
_cell.length_b   1.000
_cell.length_c   1.000
_cell.angle_alpha   90.00
_cell.angle_beta   90.00
_cell.angle_gamma   90.00
#
_symmetry.space_group_name_H-M   'P 1'
#
loop_
_entity.id
_entity.type
_entity.pdbx_description
1 polymer ?
#
loop_
_entity_poly.entity_id
_entity_poly.type
_entity_poly.pdbx_seq_one_letter_code
_entity_poly.pdbx_strand_id
1 'polypeptide(L)' 'MQAYAERRETGSMSSEHASDIQRKMYNFIVSYMRREGMPPTNREIGREMQIASTGHVDYHLTMLEKKGLISRQAKKS' A
#
# COMPACT_ATOMS: atom_id res chain seq x y z
N MET A 1 11.63 -8.64 -24.22
CA MET A 1 11.17 -8.96 -22.84
C MET A 1 12.34 -8.61 -21.92
N GLN A 2 12.11 -7.86 -20.84
CA GLN A 2 13.08 -7.22 -19.92
C GLN A 2 13.44 -5.77 -20.26
N ALA A 3 12.79 -4.84 -19.56
CA ALA A 3 13.39 -3.64 -18.94
C ALA A 3 12.26 -2.82 -18.29
N TYR A 4 11.57 -3.37 -17.29
CA TYR A 4 10.67 -2.57 -16.44
C TYR A 4 11.46 -1.86 -15.34
N ALA A 5 12.54 -1.16 -15.72
CA ALA A 5 13.44 -0.46 -14.81
C ALA A 5 13.32 1.07 -14.92
N GLU A 6 12.23 1.57 -15.49
CA GLU A 6 11.96 3.01 -15.60
C GLU A 6 10.65 3.33 -14.89
N ARG A 7 10.77 3.89 -13.68
CA ARG A 7 9.93 4.94 -13.07
C ARG A 7 10.21 4.98 -11.57
N ARG A 8 11.37 5.54 -11.21
CA ARG A 8 11.47 6.26 -9.94
C ARG A 8 11.00 7.69 -10.17
N GLU A 9 9.69 7.85 -10.37
CA GLU A 9 9.05 9.13 -10.09
C GLU A 9 8.70 9.07 -8.61
N THR A 10 9.61 9.56 -7.78
CA THR A 10 9.29 9.98 -6.42
C THR A 10 8.36 11.18 -6.55
N GLY A 11 7.08 10.92 -6.83
CA GLY A 11 6.03 11.91 -6.77
C GLY A 11 5.97 12.43 -5.35
N SER A 12 6.46 13.65 -5.16
CA SER A 12 6.36 14.43 -3.94
C SER A 12 4.88 14.63 -3.59
N MET A 13 4.24 13.64 -2.97
CA MET A 13 3.02 13.89 -2.20
C MET A 13 3.46 14.68 -0.99
N SER A 14 2.91 15.88 -0.81
CA SER A 14 3.07 16.68 0.40
C SER A 14 2.86 15.77 1.61
N SER A 15 3.74 15.87 2.61
CA SER A 15 3.78 14.98 3.78
C SER A 15 2.43 14.84 4.49
N GLU A 16 1.60 15.89 4.42
CA GLU A 16 0.22 15.89 4.92
C GLU A 16 -0.67 14.86 4.18
N HIS A 17 -0.73 14.88 2.85
CA HIS A 17 -1.57 13.96 2.07
C HIS A 17 -1.09 12.50 2.16
N ALA A 18 0.21 12.28 2.30
CA ALA A 18 0.76 10.94 2.49
C ALA A 18 0.26 10.31 3.80
N SER A 19 0.06 11.11 4.85
CA SER A 19 -0.48 10.64 6.13
C SER A 19 -1.96 10.26 6.03
N ASP A 20 -2.75 11.02 5.27
CA ASP A 20 -4.17 10.72 5.03
C ASP A 20 -4.36 9.42 4.26
N ILE A 21 -3.55 9.20 3.21
CA ILE A 21 -3.57 7.96 2.43
C ILE A 21 -3.17 6.77 3.29
N GLN A 22 -2.13 6.90 4.11
CA GLN A 22 -1.72 5.83 5.02
C GLN A 22 -2.85 5.47 6.00
N ARG A 23 -3.54 6.47 6.56
CA ARG A 23 -4.66 6.25 7.47
C ARG A 23 -5.85 5.58 6.77
N LYS A 24 -6.20 6.03 5.56
CA LYS A 24 -7.24 5.39 4.74
C LYS A 24 -6.87 3.95 4.41
N MET A 25 -5.63 3.70 4.02
CA MET A 25 -5.10 2.37 3.69
C MET A 25 -5.19 1.44 4.90
N TYR A 26 -4.77 1.88 6.08
CA TYR A 26 -4.91 1.10 7.31
C TYR A 26 -6.37 0.76 7.62
N ASN A 27 -7.25 1.76 7.61
CA ASN A 27 -8.68 1.55 7.89
C ASN A 27 -9.31 0.58 6.89
N PHE A 28 -8.98 0.71 5.61
CA PHE A 28 -9.43 -0.22 4.57
C PHE A 28 -8.98 -1.64 4.88
N ILE A 29 -7.69 -1.87 5.14
CA ILE A 29 -7.15 -3.21 5.46
C ILE A 29 -7.89 -3.83 6.64
N VAL A 30 -8.08 -3.08 7.74
CA VAL A 30 -8.79 -3.56 8.92
C VAL A 30 -10.25 -3.90 8.60
N SER A 31 -10.96 -3.02 7.89
CA SER A 31 -12.36 -3.26 7.51
C SER A 31 -12.51 -4.45 6.56
N TYR A 32 -11.58 -4.60 5.62
CA TYR A 32 -11.54 -5.68 4.63
C TYR A 32 -11.31 -7.02 5.33
N MET A 33 -10.34 -7.09 6.25
CA MET A 33 -10.08 -8.30 7.03
C MET A 33 -11.28 -8.68 7.91
N ARG A 34 -11.98 -7.71 8.50
CA ARG A 34 -13.19 -7.98 9.29
C ARG A 34 -14.35 -8.51 8.45
N ARG A 35 -14.45 -8.11 7.19
CA ARG A 35 -15.54 -8.50 6.29
C ARG A 35 -15.25 -9.82 5.56
N GLU A 36 -14.05 -9.96 4.99
CA GLU A 36 -13.67 -11.07 4.13
C GLU A 36 -12.90 -12.18 4.88
N GLY A 37 -12.42 -11.92 6.10
CA GLY A 37 -11.59 -12.86 6.85
C GLY A 37 -10.16 -13.03 6.35
N MET A 38 -9.75 -12.28 5.31
CA MET A 38 -8.40 -12.30 4.73
C MET A 38 -7.86 -10.89 4.47
N PRO A 39 -6.52 -10.68 4.45
CA PRO A 39 -5.94 -9.39 4.09
C PRO A 39 -6.13 -9.09 2.59
N PRO A 40 -6.33 -7.82 2.21
CA PRO A 40 -6.44 -7.45 0.81
C PRO A 40 -5.07 -7.55 0.11
N THR A 41 -5.11 -7.74 -1.20
CA THR A 41 -3.95 -7.72 -2.09
C THR A 41 -3.52 -6.29 -2.42
N ASN A 42 -2.26 -6.09 -2.81
CA ASN A 42 -1.77 -4.78 -3.26
C ASN A 42 -2.60 -4.20 -4.42
N ARG A 43 -3.19 -5.05 -5.28
CA ARG A 43 -4.09 -4.62 -6.36
C ARG A 43 -5.44 -4.13 -5.86
N GLU A 44 -6.02 -4.77 -4.85
CA GLU A 44 -7.27 -4.31 -4.23
C GLU A 44 -7.06 -3.01 -3.47
N ILE A 45 -5.98 -2.92 -2.71
CA ILE A 45 -5.59 -1.68 -2.02
C ILE A 45 -5.37 -0.55 -3.03
N GLY A 46 -4.66 -0.80 -4.12
CA GLY A 46 -4.43 0.19 -5.17
C GLY A 46 -5.73 0.69 -5.81
N ARG A 47 -6.68 -0.21 -6.07
CA ARG A 47 -8.00 0.16 -6.61
C ARG A 47 -8.80 1.02 -5.64
N GLU A 48 -8.86 0.65 -4.36
CA GLU A 48 -9.59 1.42 -3.35
C GLU A 48 -8.97 2.80 -3.12
N MET A 49 -7.63 2.87 -3.08
CA MET A 49 -6.90 4.10 -2.82
C MET A 49 -6.69 4.95 -4.08
N GLN A 50 -7.20 4.53 -5.23
CA GLN A 50 -6.96 5.14 -6.55
C GLN A 50 -5.46 5.32 -6.87
N ILE A 51 -4.63 4.38 -6.41
CA ILE A 51 -3.19 4.34 -6.65
C ILE A 51 -2.93 3.42 -7.84
N ALA A 52 -2.43 4.02 -8.93
CA ALA A 52 -2.21 3.32 -10.19
C ALA A 52 -1.09 2.26 -10.12
N SER A 53 -0.08 2.44 -9.26
CA SER A 53 1.09 1.57 -9.17
C SER A 53 1.12 0.76 -7.89
N THR A 54 1.26 -0.56 -8.02
CA THR A 54 1.49 -1.45 -6.87
C THR A 54 2.77 -1.11 -6.11
N GLY A 55 3.75 -0.45 -6.74
CA GLY A 55 4.97 0.03 -6.07
C GLY A 55 4.71 1.20 -5.12
N HIS A 56 3.79 2.11 -5.46
CA HIS A 56 3.36 3.17 -4.54
C HIS A 56 2.56 2.62 -3.37
N VAL A 57 1.69 1.63 -3.62
CA VAL A 57 1.01 0.91 -2.55
C VAL A 57 2.02 0.27 -1.60
N ASP A 58 3.03 -0.41 -2.16
CA ASP A 58 4.09 -1.05 -1.37
C ASP A 58 4.85 -0.05 -0.48
N TYR A 59 5.18 1.13 -1.01
CA TYR A 59 5.79 2.20 -0.23
C TYR A 59 4.94 2.61 0.98
N HIS A 60 3.64 2.86 0.78
CA HIS A 60 2.76 3.21 1.90
C HIS A 60 2.62 2.07 2.91
N LEU A 61 2.57 0.82 2.45
CA LEU A 61 2.55 -0.36 3.32
C LEU A 61 3.84 -0.48 4.14
N THR A 62 5.01 -0.26 3.53
CA THR A 62 6.30 -0.22 4.25
C THR A 62 6.33 0.88 5.30
N MET A 63 5.74 2.04 5.02
CA MET A 63 5.67 3.12 6.01
C MET A 63 4.72 2.77 7.17
N LEU A 64 3.60 2.11 6.91
CA LEU A 64 2.70 1.59 7.95
C LEU A 64 3.37 0.51 8.80
N GLU A 65 4.16 -0.37 8.19
CA GLU A 65 4.93 -1.41 8.87
C GLU A 65 6.03 -0.82 9.74
N LYS A 66 6.79 0.16 9.23
CA LYS A 66 7.79 0.90 10.02
C LYS A 66 7.19 1.64 11.21
N LYS A 67 5.92 2.05 11.11
CA LYS A 67 5.15 2.65 12.22
C LYS A 67 4.60 1.60 13.21
N GLY A 68 4.78 0.31 12.95
CA GLY A 68 4.24 -0.78 13.78
C GLY A 68 2.72 -0.95 13.69
N LEU A 69 2.08 -0.35 12.68
CA LEU A 69 0.63 -0.39 12.52
C LEU A 69 0.15 -1.67 11.84
N ILE A 70 0.98 -2.24 10.96
CA ILE A 70 0.71 -3.50 10.26
C ILE A 70 1.94 -4.38 10.28
N SER A 71 1.74 -5.69 10.16
CA SER A 71 2.80 -6.65 9.88
C SER A 71 2.51 -7.31 8.54
N ARG A 72 3.51 -7.38 7.67
CA ARG A 72 3.37 -8.05 6.38
C ARG A 72 4.01 -9.43 6.46
N GLN A 73 3.30 -10.45 6.03
CA GLN A 73 3.95 -11.74 5.77
C GLN A 73 4.59 -11.65 4.39
N ALA A 74 5.91 -11.77 4.32
CA ALA A 74 6.59 -11.97 3.05
C ALA A 74 6.05 -13.27 2.44
N LYS A 75 5.36 -13.18 1.30
CA LYS A 75 5.08 -14.39 0.52
C LYS A 75 6.45 -14.98 0.16
N LYS A 76 6.76 -16.15 0.71
CA LYS A 76 7.87 -16.96 0.23
C LYS A 76 7.60 -17.25 -1.25
N SER A 77 8.53 -16.82 -2.10
CA SER A 77 8.59 -17.22 -3.52
C SER A 77 8.74 -18.72 -3.66
#